data_AF-A0A964QGY6-F1
#
_entry.id   AF-A0A964QGY6-F1
#
_cell.length_a   1.000
_cell.length_b   1.000
_cell.length_c   1.000
_cell.angle_alpha   90.00
_cell.angle_beta   90.00
_cell.angle_gamma   90.00
#
_symmetry.space_group_name_H-M   'P 1'
#
loop_
_entity.id
_entity.type
_entity.pdbx_description
1 polymer ?
#
loop_
_entity_poly.entity_id
_entity_poly.type
_entity_poly.pdbx_seq_one_letter_code
_entity_poly.pdbx_strand_id
1 'polypeptide(L)'
;MIEATIDLDLRHFNIFLVDAKGEEEDLGRAQLLRSDGKIYYEGGSLFLTTPDKLKSQAVDPDKTKAPATGTGTAPPAEGEDAPKPIFYNNRSAILRFLKSSMPYEIPCTLVQRVRLKQEQIDLLDFAGIKSAFRIVPTGMPRNQNKRESLQFNYIAEDKKAVLHQITMDLFVQKTSLLLPPDILLQDKITDVVLTPYSSAEDTSFDIDQTLREFYTSMQALPPKDRLVNLTKIERTTDRGMSADHQFNHGPVSVLSVENEELLNRVRGIYLKKSAKSDRDRTNRYNLVGNDTLVLSYLIDGTMRSFVCKVVAGQRQRLGNDLVKPASIITQDPGFRLHVMNFRGNGLMVASDLEFIRYVTGENLEEFDFHRLSSYQENLLRDLRSVVLYCAIYPEVKRDTYEIHFRKSEAQMIDRFIPELPYKVQMLGRIVRTERITGQLCHSIQFDYDTEMFQLAKDDIVMWRTVPKGRGNKHFGEMMFKLSGFEAYLRKKQEERLGD
;
A
#
# COMPACT_ATOMS: atom_id res chain seq x y z
N MET A 1 27.73 -18.10 2.07
CA MET A 1 27.71 -18.19 0.60
C MET A 1 26.25 -18.10 0.20
N ILE A 2 25.79 -16.93 -0.27
CA ILE A 2 24.38 -16.73 -0.65
C ILE A 2 24.35 -16.82 -2.18
N GLU A 3 24.04 -18.00 -2.71
CA GLU A 3 23.60 -18.13 -4.10
C GLU A 3 22.16 -17.59 -4.18
N ALA A 4 22.04 -16.26 -4.22
CA ALA A 4 20.80 -15.65 -4.67
C ALA A 4 20.79 -15.75 -6.18
N THR A 5 20.12 -16.76 -6.72
CA THR A 5 19.74 -16.81 -8.13
C THR A 5 18.69 -15.73 -8.36
N ILE A 6 19.14 -14.46 -8.45
CA ILE A 6 18.25 -13.39 -8.85
C ILE A 6 18.16 -13.48 -10.37
N ASP A 7 17.04 -14.04 -10.84
CA ASP A 7 16.66 -14.07 -12.25
C ASP A 7 16.30 -12.63 -12.66
N LEU A 8 17.35 -11.84 -12.87
CA LEU A 8 17.23 -10.44 -13.20
C LEU A 8 17.62 -10.27 -14.66
N ASP A 9 16.66 -9.81 -15.46
CA ASP A 9 16.87 -9.30 -16.81
C ASP A 9 17.63 -7.93 -16.76
N LEU A 10 18.82 -7.89 -16.12
CA LEU A 10 19.67 -6.72 -15.86
C LEU A 10 20.51 -6.31 -17.07
N ARG A 11 19.86 -6.01 -18.19
CA ARG A 11 20.65 -5.72 -19.40
C ARG A 11 21.34 -4.36 -19.35
N HIS A 12 20.78 -3.37 -18.62
CA HIS A 12 21.29 -2.00 -18.65
C HIS A 12 21.12 -1.25 -17.32
N PHE A 13 22.14 -0.50 -16.94
CA PHE A 13 22.15 0.43 -15.79
C PHE A 13 23.00 1.66 -16.12
N ASN A 14 22.77 2.75 -15.40
CA ASN A 14 23.67 3.89 -15.35
C ASN A 14 24.66 3.72 -14.19
N ILE A 15 25.89 4.20 -14.36
CA ILE A 15 26.90 4.23 -13.31
C ILE A 15 27.11 5.68 -12.89
N PHE A 16 27.10 5.91 -11.59
CA PHE A 16 27.41 7.21 -10.98
C PHE A 16 28.66 7.04 -10.12
N LEU A 17 29.68 7.89 -10.28
CA LEU A 17 30.75 8.01 -9.29
C LEU A 17 30.28 8.88 -8.15
N VAL A 18 30.66 8.53 -6.94
CA VAL A 18 30.35 9.29 -5.73
C VAL A 18 31.64 9.82 -5.15
N ASP A 19 31.76 11.14 -5.03
CA ASP A 19 32.92 11.76 -4.40
C ASP A 19 32.85 11.73 -2.87
N ALA A 20 33.89 12.24 -2.19
CA ALA A 20 33.94 12.27 -0.72
C ALA A 20 32.87 13.18 -0.08
N LYS A 21 32.27 14.09 -0.86
CA LYS A 21 31.19 14.99 -0.43
C LYS A 21 29.79 14.42 -0.74
N GLY A 22 29.72 13.27 -1.41
CA GLY A 22 28.47 12.64 -1.80
C GLY A 22 27.89 13.14 -3.12
N GLU A 23 28.64 13.93 -3.89
CA GLU A 23 28.22 14.41 -5.21
C GLU A 23 28.33 13.28 -6.24
N GLU A 24 27.30 13.16 -7.08
CA GLU A 24 27.19 12.10 -8.10
C GLU A 24 27.64 12.60 -9.49
N GLU A 25 28.64 11.95 -10.07
CA GLU A 25 29.05 12.15 -11.47
C GLU A 25 28.53 10.99 -12.33
N ASP A 26 27.60 11.28 -13.26
CA ASP A 26 27.02 10.28 -14.16
C ASP A 26 27.99 9.88 -15.28
N LEU A 27 28.50 8.65 -15.21
CA LEU A 27 29.37 8.04 -16.23
C LEU A 27 28.59 7.43 -17.41
N GLY A 28 27.26 7.44 -17.35
CA GLY A 28 26.39 6.96 -18.41
C GLY A 28 26.09 5.47 -18.33
N ARG A 29 25.57 4.94 -19.44
CA ARG A 29 25.03 3.57 -19.52
C ARG A 29 26.13 2.54 -19.63
N ALA A 30 25.97 1.43 -18.92
CA ALA A 30 26.80 0.24 -19.03
C ALA A 30 25.95 -1.03 -18.91
N GLN A 31 26.56 -2.16 -19.24
CA GLN A 31 25.96 -3.49 -19.21
C GLN A 31 26.85 -4.43 -18.38
N LEU A 32 26.23 -5.37 -17.65
CA LEU A 32 26.93 -6.40 -16.91
C LEU A 32 27.39 -7.46 -17.90
N LEU A 33 28.64 -7.90 -17.78
CA LEU A 33 29.11 -9.05 -18.53
C LEU A 33 28.36 -10.30 -18.07
N ARG A 34 28.10 -11.20 -19.03
CA ARG A 34 27.32 -12.42 -18.82
C ARG A 34 27.99 -13.60 -19.47
N SER A 35 27.76 -14.77 -18.91
CA SER A 35 28.19 -16.08 -19.42
C SER A 35 27.01 -17.04 -19.29
N ASP A 36 26.61 -17.67 -20.39
CA ASP A 36 25.44 -18.55 -20.48
C ASP A 36 24.15 -17.91 -19.94
N GLY A 37 23.94 -16.62 -20.25
CA GLY A 37 22.78 -15.88 -19.79
C GLY A 37 22.79 -15.54 -18.29
N LYS A 38 23.84 -15.84 -17.54
CA LYS A 38 23.98 -15.45 -16.12
C LYS A 38 25.00 -14.33 -15.97
N ILE A 39 24.89 -13.52 -14.91
CA ILE A 39 25.85 -12.44 -14.64
C ILE A 39 27.23 -13.06 -14.36
N TYR A 40 28.25 -12.60 -15.08
CA TYR A 40 29.62 -13.05 -14.89
C TYR A 40 30.18 -12.46 -13.58
N TYR A 41 30.52 -13.35 -12.65
CA TYR A 41 31.02 -13.02 -11.32
C TYR A 41 32.28 -13.83 -11.02
N GLU A 42 33.37 -13.14 -10.66
CA GLU A 42 34.66 -13.76 -10.38
C GLU A 42 35.30 -13.10 -9.16
N GLY A 43 35.68 -13.90 -8.16
CA GLY A 43 36.44 -13.44 -6.99
C GLY A 43 35.83 -12.23 -6.28
N GLY A 44 34.52 -12.26 -5.97
CA GLY A 44 33.87 -11.14 -5.29
C GLY A 44 33.40 -10.00 -6.20
N SER A 45 33.73 -10.06 -7.49
CA SER A 45 33.66 -8.90 -8.38
C SER A 45 32.70 -9.10 -9.53
N LEU A 46 32.04 -8.01 -9.93
CA LEU A 46 31.24 -7.94 -11.15
C LEU A 46 32.02 -7.17 -12.23
N PHE A 47 31.66 -7.41 -13.49
CA PHE A 47 32.34 -6.81 -14.63
C PHE A 47 31.34 -6.08 -15.53
N LEU A 48 31.72 -4.87 -15.95
CA LEU A 48 30.86 -3.97 -16.70
C LEU A 48 31.51 -3.56 -18.02
N THR A 49 30.69 -3.30 -19.03
CA THR A 49 31.12 -2.65 -20.26
C THR A 49 31.58 -1.21 -20.01
N THR A 50 32.34 -0.64 -20.94
CA THR A 50 32.74 0.77 -20.87
C THR A 50 31.49 1.66 -20.86
N PRO A 51 31.33 2.54 -19.85
CA PRO A 51 30.20 3.45 -19.77
C PRO A 51 30.16 4.42 -20.95
N ASP A 52 28.97 4.76 -21.46
CA ASP A 52 28.85 5.51 -22.72
C ASP A 52 29.44 6.93 -22.65
N LYS A 53 29.34 7.64 -21.51
CA LYS A 53 29.93 8.99 -21.39
C LYS A 53 31.47 8.96 -21.29
N LEU A 54 32.05 7.83 -20.92
CA LEU A 54 33.49 7.60 -20.97
C LEU A 54 33.98 7.25 -22.38
N LYS A 55 33.10 6.75 -23.27
CA LYS A 55 33.44 6.57 -24.69
C LYS A 55 33.50 7.90 -25.44
N SER A 56 32.61 8.85 -25.11
CA SER A 56 32.53 10.16 -25.77
C SER A 56 33.66 11.13 -25.41
N GLN A 57 34.42 10.86 -24.34
CA GLN A 57 35.62 11.64 -23.97
C GLN A 57 36.90 11.15 -24.69
N ALA A 58 36.86 9.98 -25.36
CA ALA A 58 37.93 9.57 -26.26
C ALA A 58 37.77 10.33 -27.59
N VAL A 59 38.41 11.49 -27.69
CA VAL A 59 38.44 12.30 -28.92
C VAL A 59 39.06 11.51 -30.06
N ASP A 60 38.38 11.59 -31.21
CA ASP A 60 38.73 11.05 -32.52
C ASP A 60 40.10 11.61 -32.99
N PRO A 61 41.15 10.80 -33.16
CA PRO A 61 42.50 11.29 -33.48
C PRO A 61 42.64 11.81 -34.92
N ASP A 62 41.59 11.85 -35.74
CA ASP A 62 41.70 12.09 -37.20
C ASP A 62 41.11 13.42 -37.69
N LYS A 63 40.84 14.39 -36.80
CA LYS A 63 40.37 15.74 -37.18
C LYS A 63 41.32 16.88 -36.81
N THR A 64 42.62 16.67 -37.00
CA THR A 64 43.58 17.77 -37.16
C THR A 64 44.61 17.41 -38.23
N LYS A 65 44.21 17.50 -39.50
CA LYS A 65 45.14 17.76 -40.61
C LYS A 65 44.91 19.19 -41.09
N ALA A 66 45.79 20.10 -40.69
CA ALA A 66 46.09 21.31 -41.44
C ALA A 66 47.42 21.09 -42.17
N PRO A 67 47.61 21.70 -43.36
CA PRO A 67 48.66 21.31 -44.31
C PRO A 67 50.04 21.83 -43.92
N ALA A 68 51.05 21.12 -44.41
CA ALA A 68 52.47 21.37 -44.18
C ALA A 68 52.98 22.65 -44.86
N THR A 69 53.88 23.37 -44.17
CA THR A 69 55.05 24.04 -44.75
C THR A 69 56.08 24.41 -43.67
N GLY A 70 57.34 24.01 -43.87
CA GLY A 70 58.51 24.91 -43.76
C GLY A 70 59.19 25.17 -42.40
N THR A 71 60.33 24.48 -42.20
CA THR A 71 61.64 24.99 -41.71
C THR A 71 61.79 25.64 -40.32
N GLY A 72 62.71 25.09 -39.51
CA GLY A 72 63.70 25.89 -38.77
C GLY A 72 63.71 25.87 -37.23
N THR A 73 64.70 25.16 -36.66
CA THR A 73 65.52 25.48 -35.46
C THR A 73 64.92 25.74 -34.05
N ALA A 74 65.34 24.85 -33.13
CA ALA A 74 65.66 24.97 -31.68
C ALA A 74 64.52 25.23 -30.66
N PRO A 75 64.62 24.66 -29.43
CA PRO A 75 63.46 24.36 -28.59
C PRO A 75 63.15 25.49 -27.59
N PRO A 76 61.91 25.55 -27.10
CA PRO A 76 61.71 25.86 -25.70
C PRO A 76 60.73 24.92 -24.99
N ALA A 77 61.14 24.59 -23.77
CA ALA A 77 60.36 24.49 -22.54
C ALA A 77 59.06 23.65 -22.51
N GLU A 78 59.08 22.69 -21.58
CA GLU A 78 57.98 22.13 -20.79
C GLU A 78 56.59 22.76 -21.05
N GLY A 79 55.66 21.91 -21.51
CA GLY A 79 54.24 22.20 -21.60
C GLY A 79 53.42 20.91 -21.60
N GLU A 80 52.57 20.79 -20.59
CA GLU A 80 51.35 19.99 -20.46
C GLU A 80 50.65 19.80 -21.83
N ASP A 81 49.99 18.70 -22.21
CA ASP A 81 49.10 17.79 -21.50
C ASP A 81 48.97 16.54 -22.39
N ALA A 82 49.56 15.41 -21.98
CA ALA A 82 49.07 14.13 -22.46
C ALA A 82 47.80 13.81 -21.66
N PRO A 83 46.66 13.43 -22.27
CA PRO A 83 45.46 13.10 -21.52
C PRO A 83 45.77 11.94 -20.58
N LYS A 84 45.89 12.25 -19.28
CA LYS A 84 46.16 11.27 -18.23
C LYS A 84 45.09 10.17 -18.31
N PRO A 85 45.46 8.89 -18.27
CA PRO A 85 44.48 7.82 -18.15
C PRO A 85 43.63 8.12 -16.92
N ILE A 86 42.31 8.20 -17.08
CA ILE A 86 41.46 8.51 -15.93
C ILE A 86 41.43 7.26 -15.03
N PHE A 87 42.26 7.28 -13.99
CA PHE A 87 42.34 6.24 -12.98
C PHE A 87 41.18 6.43 -12.00
N TYR A 88 40.10 5.67 -12.19
CA TYR A 88 38.99 5.62 -11.25
C TYR A 88 39.22 4.57 -10.14
N ASN A 89 40.48 4.31 -9.79
CA ASN A 89 40.81 3.20 -8.91
C ASN A 89 40.27 3.45 -7.49
N ASN A 90 39.59 2.43 -6.95
CA ASN A 90 38.98 2.42 -5.62
C ASN A 90 37.99 3.58 -5.36
N ARG A 91 37.31 4.08 -6.39
CA ARG A 91 36.28 5.10 -6.21
C ARG A 91 34.94 4.49 -5.85
N SER A 92 34.23 5.13 -4.94
CA SER A 92 32.83 4.82 -4.66
C SER A 92 31.99 5.06 -5.90
N ALA A 93 31.10 4.13 -6.21
CA ALA A 93 30.21 4.19 -7.36
C ALA A 93 28.84 3.59 -7.00
N ILE A 94 27.82 4.00 -7.73
CA ILE A 94 26.45 3.50 -7.60
C ILE A 94 26.00 2.99 -8.97
N LEU A 95 25.55 1.74 -9.02
CA LEU A 95 24.86 1.19 -10.19
C LEU A 95 23.37 1.45 -10.03
N ARG A 96 22.76 2.14 -10.99
CA ARG A 96 21.33 2.51 -10.97
C ARG A 96 20.64 1.91 -12.19
N PHE A 97 19.73 0.95 -11.97
CA PHE A 97 19.06 0.25 -13.07
C PHE A 97 18.13 1.17 -13.85
N LEU A 98 18.08 0.99 -15.18
CA LEU A 98 17.31 1.85 -16.08
C LEU A 98 15.83 1.45 -16.22
N LYS A 99 15.47 0.22 -15.83
CA LYS A 99 14.10 -0.29 -15.98
C LYS A 99 13.27 0.13 -14.76
N SER A 100 12.14 0.81 -14.99
CA SER A 100 11.23 1.27 -13.92
C SER A 100 10.65 0.14 -13.06
N SER A 101 10.64 -1.10 -13.57
CA SER A 101 10.25 -2.30 -12.83
C SER A 101 11.33 -2.84 -11.88
N MET A 102 12.56 -2.28 -11.91
CA MET A 102 13.68 -2.67 -11.06
C MET A 102 14.32 -1.42 -10.44
N PRO A 103 13.67 -0.79 -9.46
CA PRO A 103 14.12 0.45 -8.87
C PRO A 103 15.21 0.17 -7.83
N TYR A 104 16.36 -0.42 -8.19
CA TYR A 104 17.42 -0.69 -7.21
C TYR A 104 18.72 0.07 -7.54
N GLU A 105 19.45 0.43 -6.50
CA GLU A 105 20.83 0.90 -6.53
C GLU A 105 21.74 -0.11 -5.86
N ILE A 106 22.91 -0.34 -6.43
CA ILE A 106 23.93 -1.16 -5.79
C ILE A 106 25.13 -0.26 -5.49
N PRO A 107 25.42 0.03 -4.20
CA PRO A 107 26.66 0.70 -3.85
C PRO A 107 27.82 -0.25 -4.15
N CYS A 108 28.83 0.27 -4.84
CA CYS A 108 29.97 -0.50 -5.26
C CYS A 108 31.24 0.36 -5.22
N THR A 109 32.38 -0.29 -5.31
CA THR A 109 33.66 0.35 -5.55
C THR A 109 34.09 0.00 -6.96
N LEU A 110 34.34 1.03 -7.77
CA LEU A 110 35.00 0.91 -9.05
C LEU A 110 36.48 0.67 -8.79
N VAL A 111 36.95 -0.55 -9.06
CA VAL A 111 38.30 -0.96 -8.69
C VAL A 111 39.30 -0.56 -9.76
N GLN A 112 39.07 -0.99 -11.00
CA GLN A 112 39.95 -0.67 -12.14
C GLN A 112 39.32 -1.16 -13.45
N ARG A 113 39.89 -0.70 -14.56
CA ARG A 113 39.66 -1.30 -15.89
C ARG A 113 40.63 -2.48 -16.08
N VAL A 114 40.09 -3.64 -16.43
CA VAL A 114 40.85 -4.89 -16.63
C VAL A 114 40.76 -5.31 -18.09
N ARG A 115 41.87 -5.77 -18.67
CA ARG A 115 41.87 -6.45 -19.97
C ARG A 115 41.48 -7.91 -19.75
N LEU A 116 40.45 -8.37 -20.44
CA LEU A 116 39.98 -9.75 -20.30
C LEU A 116 40.94 -10.70 -21.04
N LYS A 117 41.22 -11.86 -20.45
CA LYS A 117 42.00 -12.92 -21.10
C LYS A 117 41.15 -13.57 -22.21
N GLN A 118 41.79 -14.16 -23.22
CA GLN A 118 41.07 -14.80 -24.32
C GLN A 118 40.09 -15.88 -23.82
N GLU A 119 40.54 -16.71 -22.88
CA GLU A 119 39.71 -17.73 -22.22
C GLU A 119 38.45 -17.15 -21.55
N GLN A 120 38.53 -15.94 -20.98
CA GLN A 120 37.38 -15.27 -20.38
C GLN A 120 36.45 -14.70 -21.45
N ILE A 121 37.00 -14.18 -22.55
CA ILE A 121 36.22 -13.63 -23.67
C ILE A 121 35.38 -14.72 -24.33
N ASP A 122 35.95 -15.92 -24.49
CA ASP A 122 35.29 -17.06 -25.14
C ASP A 122 34.10 -17.60 -24.32
N LEU A 123 34.05 -17.30 -23.02
CA LEU A 123 32.96 -17.70 -22.11
C LEU A 123 31.83 -16.66 -22.00
N LEU A 124 32.00 -15.47 -22.57
CA LEU A 124 31.06 -14.37 -22.40
C LEU A 124 30.04 -14.30 -23.54
N ASP A 125 28.81 -13.92 -23.21
CA ASP A 125 27.70 -13.70 -24.17
C ASP A 125 27.95 -12.51 -25.11
N PHE A 126 29.00 -11.70 -24.87
CA PHE A 126 29.30 -10.49 -25.60
C PHE A 126 30.50 -10.66 -26.53
N ALA A 127 30.26 -10.81 -27.82
CA ALA A 127 31.31 -10.87 -28.82
C ALA A 127 32.10 -9.54 -28.90
N GLY A 128 33.44 -9.63 -28.84
CA GLY A 128 34.35 -8.51 -29.14
C GLY A 128 34.76 -7.60 -27.98
N ILE A 129 34.31 -7.85 -26.74
CA ILE A 129 34.72 -7.07 -25.56
C ILE A 129 36.12 -7.50 -25.10
N LYS A 130 37.13 -6.65 -25.31
CA LYS A 130 38.53 -6.91 -24.89
C LYS A 130 38.89 -6.37 -23.51
N SER A 131 38.06 -5.51 -22.93
CA SER A 131 38.30 -4.88 -21.63
C SER A 131 37.00 -4.56 -20.91
N ALA A 132 37.00 -4.63 -19.59
CA ALA A 132 35.84 -4.38 -18.74
C ALA A 132 36.23 -3.58 -17.49
N PHE A 133 35.27 -2.91 -16.88
CA PHE A 133 35.46 -2.33 -15.55
C PHE A 133 35.14 -3.37 -14.48
N ARG A 134 36.09 -3.61 -13.58
CA ARG A 134 35.90 -4.44 -12.40
C ARG A 134 35.30 -3.59 -11.29
N ILE A 135 34.19 -4.04 -10.75
CA ILE A 135 33.52 -3.43 -9.62
C ILE A 135 33.33 -4.44 -8.49
N VAL A 136 33.31 -3.96 -7.26
CA VAL A 136 33.04 -4.78 -6.07
C VAL A 136 31.82 -4.19 -5.37
N PRO A 137 30.69 -4.92 -5.26
CA PRO A 137 29.58 -4.48 -4.44
C PRO A 137 30.02 -4.28 -2.99
N THR A 138 29.75 -3.11 -2.42
CA THR A 138 30.13 -2.75 -1.04
C THR A 138 28.97 -2.81 -0.06
N GLY A 139 27.76 -3.04 -0.54
CA GLY A 139 26.57 -3.17 0.30
C GLY A 139 25.41 -3.84 -0.43
N MET A 140 24.32 -4.07 0.31
CA MET A 140 23.09 -4.65 -0.23
C MET A 140 22.43 -3.69 -1.24
N PRO A 141 21.75 -4.21 -2.29
CA PRO A 141 20.93 -3.40 -3.18
C PRO A 141 19.91 -2.56 -2.40
N ARG A 142 19.87 -1.25 -2.65
CA ARG A 142 18.97 -0.29 -2.03
C ARG A 142 17.83 0.02 -3.00
N ASN A 143 16.57 -0.06 -2.56
CA ASN A 143 15.45 0.34 -3.39
C ASN A 143 15.48 1.87 -3.58
N GLN A 144 15.59 2.29 -4.83
CA GLN A 144 15.65 3.65 -5.33
C GLN A 144 14.27 4.22 -5.66
N ASN A 145 13.17 3.50 -5.38
CA ASN A 145 11.89 4.16 -5.25
C ASN A 145 12.03 5.24 -4.19
N LYS A 146 12.25 6.49 -4.62
CA LYS A 146 11.99 7.68 -3.80
C LYS A 146 10.52 7.74 -3.36
N ARG A 147 9.65 6.85 -3.86
CA ARG A 147 8.31 6.61 -3.30
C ARG A 147 8.30 5.80 -2.00
N GLU A 148 9.43 5.23 -1.59
CA GLU A 148 9.51 4.41 -0.38
C GLU A 148 10.14 5.10 0.84
N SER A 149 10.74 6.30 0.69
CA SER A 149 11.22 7.13 1.83
C SER A 149 10.95 8.64 1.72
N LEU A 150 10.37 9.14 0.61
CA LEU A 150 9.98 10.55 0.42
C LEU A 150 8.45 10.76 0.39
N GLN A 151 7.74 10.00 1.22
CA GLN A 151 6.59 10.52 1.95
C GLN A 151 6.91 10.24 3.41
N PHE A 152 6.74 11.23 4.29
CA PHE A 152 6.99 11.20 5.74
C PHE A 152 8.40 11.51 6.23
N ASN A 153 9.00 12.58 5.69
CA ASN A 153 9.68 13.56 6.54
C ASN A 153 8.87 14.85 6.49
N TYR A 154 7.83 14.96 7.33
CA TYR A 154 7.33 16.26 7.75
C TYR A 154 6.61 16.14 9.09
N ILE A 155 7.37 16.40 10.16
CA ILE A 155 6.86 17.20 11.27
C ILE A 155 7.12 18.64 10.84
N ALA A 156 6.08 19.41 10.55
CA ALA A 156 6.15 20.83 10.88
C ALA A 156 4.75 21.38 11.15
N GLU A 157 4.75 22.30 12.10
CA GLU A 157 3.60 22.86 12.78
C GLU A 157 2.70 23.74 11.89
N ASP A 158 3.04 24.01 10.62
CA ASP A 158 2.40 25.11 9.86
C ASP A 158 2.02 24.85 8.39
N LYS A 159 1.90 23.60 7.90
CA LYS A 159 1.34 23.35 6.55
C LYS A 159 0.30 22.23 6.57
N LYS A 160 -0.98 22.61 6.42
CA LYS A 160 -2.14 21.69 6.39
C LYS A 160 -1.99 20.65 5.28
N ALA A 161 -1.84 19.39 5.67
CA ALA A 161 -1.65 18.25 4.79
C ALA A 161 -2.94 17.90 4.01
N VAL A 162 -2.81 17.65 2.71
CA VAL A 162 -3.89 17.16 1.82
C VAL A 162 -4.38 15.76 2.25
N LEU A 163 -3.54 15.00 2.98
CA LEU A 163 -3.81 13.63 3.42
C LEU A 163 -4.81 13.50 4.59
N HIS A 164 -5.27 14.59 5.22
CA HIS A 164 -6.31 14.51 6.25
C HIS A 164 -7.70 14.11 5.71
N GLN A 165 -7.88 14.07 4.38
CA GLN A 165 -9.18 13.89 3.75
C GLN A 165 -9.58 12.43 3.55
N ILE A 166 -8.63 11.48 3.68
CA ILE A 166 -8.88 10.05 3.55
C ILE A 166 -8.51 9.39 4.88
N THR A 167 -9.48 8.76 5.53
CA THR A 167 -9.25 7.99 6.75
C THR A 167 -9.49 6.52 6.50
N MET A 168 -8.75 5.68 7.21
CA MET A 168 -8.96 4.24 7.20
C MET A 168 -9.10 3.81 8.65
N ASP A 169 -10.29 3.38 9.04
CA ASP A 169 -10.44 2.70 10.30
C ASP A 169 -9.92 1.27 10.13
N LEU A 170 -8.97 0.89 10.97
CA LEU A 170 -8.38 -0.44 11.00
C LEU A 170 -8.77 -1.11 12.31
N PHE A 171 -9.39 -2.28 12.20
CA PHE A 171 -9.65 -3.18 13.31
C PHE A 171 -8.83 -4.45 13.11
N VAL A 172 -8.13 -4.87 14.15
CA VAL A 172 -7.21 -6.02 14.11
C VAL A 172 -7.67 -7.12 15.05
N GLN A 173 -7.74 -8.35 14.54
CA GLN A 173 -7.94 -9.54 15.35
C GLN A 173 -6.69 -10.43 15.33
N LYS A 174 -6.32 -10.96 16.49
CA LYS A 174 -5.30 -12.01 16.60
C LYS A 174 -5.84 -13.30 15.98
N THR A 175 -5.01 -13.98 15.19
CA THR A 175 -5.36 -15.30 14.64
C THR A 175 -4.67 -16.44 15.41
N SER A 176 -5.13 -17.68 15.21
CA SER A 176 -4.45 -18.89 15.71
C SER A 176 -3.12 -19.19 15.02
N LEU A 177 -2.77 -18.47 13.95
CA LEU A 177 -1.58 -18.75 13.17
C LEU A 177 -0.35 -18.05 13.79
N LEU A 178 0.66 -18.86 14.10
CA LEU A 178 1.99 -18.40 14.51
C LEU A 178 3.00 -18.85 13.48
N LEU A 179 3.70 -17.89 12.88
CA LEU A 179 4.67 -18.15 11.81
C LEU A 179 5.94 -17.36 12.05
N PRO A 180 7.11 -18.01 12.13
CA PRO A 180 8.38 -17.31 12.23
C PRO A 180 8.53 -16.25 11.12
N PRO A 181 9.18 -15.11 11.42
CA PRO A 181 9.28 -13.98 10.50
C PRO A 181 9.94 -14.33 9.16
N ASP A 182 10.80 -15.36 9.15
CA ASP A 182 11.55 -15.79 7.97
C ASP A 182 10.82 -16.84 7.12
N ILE A 183 9.69 -17.36 7.61
CA ILE A 183 8.91 -18.38 6.90
C ILE A 183 7.84 -17.70 6.04
N LEU A 184 7.77 -18.15 4.77
CA LEU A 184 6.68 -17.81 3.88
C LEU A 184 5.44 -18.59 4.29
N LEU A 185 4.30 -17.90 4.36
CA LEU A 185 3.01 -18.52 4.55
C LEU A 185 2.69 -19.50 3.39
N GLN A 186 1.95 -20.57 3.70
CA GLN A 186 1.58 -21.61 2.73
C GLN A 186 0.55 -21.12 1.71
N ASP A 187 0.58 -21.62 0.48
CA ASP A 187 -0.25 -21.12 -0.63
C ASP A 187 -1.77 -21.10 -0.36
N LYS A 188 -2.27 -21.89 0.59
CA LYS A 188 -3.67 -21.89 1.02
C LYS A 188 -3.77 -22.07 2.53
N ILE A 189 -4.68 -21.31 3.14
CA ILE A 189 -5.07 -21.46 4.54
C ILE A 189 -6.59 -21.56 4.57
N THR A 190 -7.13 -22.54 5.28
CA THR A 190 -8.57 -22.80 5.40
C THR A 190 -9.06 -22.71 6.84
N ASP A 191 -8.18 -22.93 7.82
CA ASP A 191 -8.56 -23.11 9.23
C ASP A 191 -7.98 -22.01 10.12
N VAL A 192 -8.37 -20.75 9.86
CA VAL A 192 -7.97 -19.59 10.68
C VAL A 192 -9.01 -19.37 11.77
N VAL A 193 -8.58 -19.42 13.04
CA VAL A 193 -9.43 -19.05 14.18
C VAL A 193 -9.11 -17.61 14.58
N LEU A 194 -10.14 -16.76 14.66
CA LEU A 194 -10.02 -15.37 15.08
C LEU A 194 -10.28 -15.26 16.58
N THR A 195 -9.39 -14.58 17.30
CA THR A 195 -9.57 -14.21 18.70
C THR A 195 -10.07 -12.77 18.76
N PRO A 196 -11.34 -12.50 19.10
CA PRO A 196 -11.85 -11.14 19.19
C PRO A 196 -11.18 -10.36 20.33
N TYR A 197 -11.08 -9.04 20.18
CA TYR A 197 -10.65 -8.12 21.25
C TYR A 197 -11.80 -7.85 22.22
N SER A 198 -12.98 -7.54 21.69
CA SER A 198 -14.22 -7.38 22.46
C SER A 198 -15.16 -8.54 22.20
N SER A 199 -15.73 -9.11 23.26
CA SER A 199 -16.76 -10.13 23.14
C SER A 199 -18.08 -9.47 22.70
N ALA A 200 -18.71 -10.00 21.66
CA ALA A 200 -20.11 -9.69 21.41
C ALA A 200 -20.94 -10.26 22.57
N GLU A 201 -21.79 -9.44 23.19
CA GLU A 201 -22.78 -9.96 24.12
C GLU A 201 -23.72 -10.89 23.36
N ASP A 202 -23.84 -12.14 23.82
CA ASP A 202 -24.79 -13.11 23.27
C ASP A 202 -26.22 -12.65 23.61
N THR A 203 -26.75 -11.78 22.75
CA THR A 203 -28.09 -11.25 22.84
C THR A 203 -28.97 -11.96 21.83
N SER A 204 -30.14 -12.44 22.29
CA SER A 204 -31.14 -13.01 21.40
C SER A 204 -31.64 -11.92 20.45
N PHE A 205 -31.69 -12.23 19.15
CA PHE A 205 -32.18 -11.28 18.16
C PHE A 205 -33.66 -10.93 18.38
N ASP A 206 -33.92 -9.66 18.63
CA ASP A 206 -35.25 -9.05 18.59
C ASP A 206 -35.26 -7.88 17.60
N ILE A 207 -36.19 -7.92 16.65
CA ILE A 207 -36.36 -6.89 15.62
C ILE A 207 -36.70 -5.55 16.27
N ASP A 208 -37.60 -5.52 17.25
CA ASP A 208 -38.07 -4.26 17.83
C ASP A 208 -36.96 -3.59 18.64
N GLN A 209 -36.24 -4.38 19.45
CA GLN A 209 -35.04 -3.94 20.16
C GLN A 209 -33.98 -3.38 19.19
N THR A 210 -33.64 -4.13 18.12
CA THR A 210 -32.63 -3.73 17.13
C THR A 210 -33.01 -2.43 16.43
N LEU A 211 -34.30 -2.27 16.07
CA LEU A 211 -34.79 -1.03 15.47
C LEU A 211 -34.65 0.14 16.44
N ARG A 212 -35.06 -0.02 17.71
CA ARG A 212 -34.92 1.04 18.72
C ARG A 212 -33.46 1.46 18.86
N GLU A 213 -32.56 0.51 19.04
CA GLU A 213 -31.12 0.79 19.16
C GLU A 213 -30.55 1.51 17.93
N PHE A 214 -30.94 1.08 16.72
CA PHE A 214 -30.55 1.73 15.48
C PHE A 214 -31.04 3.18 15.42
N TYR A 215 -32.32 3.41 15.71
CA TYR A 215 -32.92 4.73 15.64
C TYR A 215 -32.42 5.68 16.72
N THR A 216 -32.22 5.19 17.95
CA THR A 216 -31.53 5.95 19.00
C THR A 216 -30.12 6.37 18.56
N SER A 217 -29.38 5.46 17.91
CA SER A 217 -28.06 5.77 17.35
C SER A 217 -28.15 6.86 16.27
N MET A 218 -29.10 6.75 15.35
CA MET A 218 -29.30 7.74 14.27
C MET A 218 -29.80 9.10 14.78
N GLN A 219 -30.58 9.11 15.85
CA GLN A 219 -31.09 10.35 16.47
C GLN A 219 -29.99 11.13 17.18
N ALA A 220 -28.96 10.46 17.72
CA ALA A 220 -27.79 11.10 18.30
C ALA A 220 -26.96 11.87 17.26
N LEU A 221 -27.07 11.52 15.98
CA LEU A 221 -26.38 12.19 14.88
C LEU A 221 -27.16 13.41 14.36
N PRO A 222 -26.45 14.50 13.97
CA PRO A 222 -27.06 15.63 13.26
C PRO A 222 -27.80 15.17 12.00
N PRO A 223 -28.93 15.80 11.60
CA PRO A 223 -29.74 15.34 10.46
C PRO A 223 -28.98 15.12 9.14
N LYS A 224 -27.97 15.95 8.88
CA LYS A 224 -27.11 15.84 7.67
C LYS A 224 -26.19 14.61 7.67
N ASP A 225 -25.91 14.05 8.85
CA ASP A 225 -24.94 12.97 9.06
C ASP A 225 -25.63 11.62 9.29
N ARG A 226 -26.98 11.57 9.22
CA ARG A 226 -27.80 10.35 9.33
C ARG A 226 -27.73 9.51 8.06
N LEU A 227 -26.53 9.03 7.76
CA LEU A 227 -26.21 8.24 6.58
C LEU A 227 -25.79 6.84 7.02
N VAL A 228 -26.24 5.84 6.25
CA VAL A 228 -25.77 4.46 6.36
C VAL A 228 -25.08 4.07 5.06
N ASN A 229 -23.95 3.38 5.17
CA ASN A 229 -23.35 2.70 4.03
C ASN A 229 -24.17 1.43 3.73
N LEU A 230 -24.68 1.36 2.51
CA LEU A 230 -25.53 0.26 2.05
C LEU A 230 -24.72 -0.66 1.13
N THR A 231 -24.61 -1.93 1.51
CA THR A 231 -24.03 -2.98 0.65
C THR A 231 -25.06 -4.07 0.39
N LYS A 232 -25.34 -4.36 -0.89
CA LYS A 232 -26.18 -5.49 -1.29
C LYS A 232 -25.33 -6.73 -1.47
N ILE A 233 -25.84 -7.86 -0.98
CA ILE A 233 -25.20 -9.17 -1.08
C ILE A 233 -26.05 -10.05 -2.00
N GLU A 234 -25.50 -10.47 -3.13
CA GLU A 234 -26.11 -11.41 -4.07
C GLU A 234 -25.39 -12.76 -3.98
N ARG A 235 -26.06 -13.76 -3.41
CA ARG A 235 -25.51 -15.11 -3.34
C ARG A 235 -25.63 -15.79 -4.71
N THR A 236 -24.51 -16.12 -5.33
CA THR A 236 -24.51 -16.91 -6.57
C THR A 236 -24.08 -18.34 -6.27
N THR A 237 -24.87 -19.31 -6.72
CA THR A 237 -24.60 -20.75 -6.55
C THR A 237 -23.87 -21.37 -7.75
N ASP A 238 -23.35 -20.54 -8.66
CA ASP A 238 -22.71 -21.03 -9.88
C ASP A 238 -21.31 -21.58 -9.57
N ARG A 239 -21.08 -22.85 -9.96
CA ARG A 239 -19.78 -23.57 -9.96
C ARG A 239 -19.26 -24.10 -8.62
N GLY A 240 -20.13 -24.50 -7.70
CA GLY A 240 -19.72 -25.27 -6.51
C GLY A 240 -18.88 -24.48 -5.49
N MET A 241 -18.70 -23.18 -5.70
CA MET A 241 -18.17 -22.22 -4.74
C MET A 241 -19.19 -21.09 -4.62
N SER A 242 -19.81 -20.96 -3.45
CA SER A 242 -20.78 -19.89 -3.18
C SER A 242 -20.03 -18.57 -3.13
N ALA A 243 -20.09 -17.80 -4.21
CA ALA A 243 -19.54 -16.46 -4.26
C ALA A 243 -20.65 -15.43 -4.05
N ASP A 244 -20.73 -14.86 -2.84
CA ASP A 244 -21.57 -13.71 -2.52
C ASP A 244 -21.03 -12.43 -3.17
N HIS A 245 -21.62 -12.01 -4.29
CA HIS A 245 -21.25 -10.75 -4.94
C HIS A 245 -21.72 -9.56 -4.10
N GLN A 246 -20.79 -8.68 -3.74
CA GLN A 246 -21.11 -7.46 -2.98
C GLN A 246 -21.22 -6.26 -3.92
N PHE A 247 -22.36 -5.57 -3.85
CA PHE A 247 -22.62 -4.34 -4.58
C PHE A 247 -22.70 -3.18 -3.58
N ASN A 248 -21.68 -2.32 -3.58
CA ASN A 248 -21.64 -1.17 -2.70
C ASN A 248 -22.49 -0.03 -3.28
N HIS A 249 -23.58 0.34 -2.61
CA HIS A 249 -24.43 1.48 -2.97
C HIS A 249 -23.91 2.81 -2.42
N GLY A 250 -22.92 2.77 -1.52
CA GLY A 250 -22.37 3.92 -0.83
C GLY A 250 -23.30 4.46 0.27
N PRO A 251 -23.09 5.71 0.70
CA PRO A 251 -23.88 6.33 1.75
C PRO A 251 -25.29 6.66 1.26
N VAL A 252 -26.28 6.26 2.05
CA VAL A 252 -27.71 6.45 1.81
C VAL A 252 -28.35 7.08 3.03
N SER A 253 -29.21 8.08 2.82
CA SER A 253 -29.91 8.76 3.91
C SER A 253 -30.98 7.86 4.54
N VAL A 254 -30.97 7.81 5.86
CA VAL A 254 -32.04 7.19 6.64
C VAL A 254 -33.19 8.18 6.76
N LEU A 255 -34.37 7.75 6.34
CA LEU A 255 -35.59 8.56 6.39
C LEU A 255 -36.39 8.25 7.66
N SER A 256 -37.28 9.17 8.02
CA SER A 256 -38.25 8.99 9.11
C SER A 256 -37.65 8.76 10.50
N VAL A 257 -36.38 9.15 10.72
CA VAL A 257 -35.72 9.08 12.04
C VAL A 257 -36.45 9.92 13.10
N GLU A 258 -37.12 10.99 12.67
CA GLU A 258 -37.84 11.94 13.53
C GLU A 258 -39.33 11.62 13.69
N ASN A 259 -39.84 10.60 13.00
CA ASN A 259 -41.27 10.29 12.98
C ASN A 259 -41.58 9.05 13.83
N GLU A 260 -41.84 9.28 15.12
CA GLU A 260 -42.20 8.23 16.09
C GLU A 260 -43.47 7.45 15.69
N GLU A 261 -44.42 8.07 15.00
CA GLU A 261 -45.60 7.35 14.51
C GLU A 261 -45.25 6.33 13.42
N LEU A 262 -44.33 6.67 12.51
CA LEU A 262 -43.85 5.75 11.48
C LEU A 262 -42.98 4.64 12.08
N LEU A 263 -42.17 4.96 13.10
CA LEU A 263 -41.42 3.99 13.89
C LEU A 263 -42.33 2.94 14.54
N ASN A 264 -43.45 3.39 15.12
CA ASN A 264 -44.41 2.53 15.80
C ASN A 264 -45.33 1.77 14.83
N ARG A 265 -45.61 2.32 13.64
CA ARG A 265 -46.49 1.69 12.63
C ARG A 265 -45.74 0.75 11.69
N VAL A 266 -44.48 1.04 11.38
CA VAL A 266 -43.69 0.30 10.40
C VAL A 266 -42.45 -0.23 11.10
N ARG A 267 -42.47 -1.53 11.40
CA ARG A 267 -41.31 -2.27 11.93
C ARG A 267 -40.24 -2.43 10.84
N GLY A 268 -39.57 -1.34 10.47
CA GLY A 268 -38.53 -1.33 9.44
C GLY A 268 -37.88 0.04 9.29
N ILE A 269 -36.85 0.10 8.44
CA ILE A 269 -36.00 1.25 8.19
C ILE A 269 -36.26 1.77 6.79
N TYR A 270 -36.60 3.05 6.68
CA TYR A 270 -36.77 3.71 5.40
C TYR A 270 -35.44 4.27 4.89
N LEU A 271 -35.07 3.89 3.69
CA LEU A 271 -33.86 4.35 3.02
C LEU A 271 -34.24 5.17 1.79
N LYS A 272 -33.55 6.29 1.61
CA LYS A 272 -33.63 7.03 0.35
C LYS A 272 -33.12 6.15 -0.79
N LYS A 273 -33.74 6.25 -1.96
CA LYS A 273 -33.23 5.52 -3.14
C LYS A 273 -31.75 5.83 -3.37
N SER A 274 -30.92 4.80 -3.54
CA SER A 274 -29.50 4.96 -3.87
C SER A 274 -29.35 5.66 -5.22
N ALA A 275 -28.34 6.53 -5.35
CA ALA A 275 -28.02 7.21 -6.61
C ALA A 275 -27.62 6.24 -7.73
N LYS A 276 -27.17 5.02 -7.39
CA LYS A 276 -26.80 3.98 -8.35
C LYS A 276 -27.99 3.18 -8.88
N SER A 277 -29.14 3.29 -8.21
CA SER A 277 -30.37 2.64 -8.61
C SER A 277 -31.09 3.48 -9.67
N ASP A 278 -31.37 2.91 -10.84
CA ASP A 278 -31.97 3.62 -11.97
C ASP A 278 -33.40 3.14 -12.26
N ARG A 279 -33.88 3.35 -13.49
CA ARG A 279 -35.19 2.85 -13.96
C ARG A 279 -35.09 1.51 -14.68
N ASP A 280 -33.88 1.08 -15.04
CA ASP A 280 -33.64 -0.17 -15.76
C ASP A 280 -33.72 -1.33 -14.78
N ARG A 281 -34.79 -2.13 -14.86
CA ARG A 281 -35.02 -3.25 -13.94
C ARG A 281 -33.91 -4.31 -13.97
N THR A 282 -33.05 -4.31 -14.98
CA THR A 282 -31.91 -5.24 -15.10
C THR A 282 -30.66 -4.77 -14.36
N ASN A 283 -30.61 -3.50 -13.92
CA ASN A 283 -29.48 -2.98 -13.16
C ASN A 283 -29.38 -3.69 -11.79
N ARG A 284 -28.22 -4.30 -11.51
CA ARG A 284 -27.96 -5.05 -10.28
C ARG A 284 -27.99 -4.19 -9.00
N TYR A 285 -27.77 -2.88 -9.13
CA TYR A 285 -27.96 -1.90 -8.06
C TYR A 285 -29.43 -1.55 -7.80
N ASN A 286 -30.39 -2.14 -8.50
CA ASN A 286 -31.78 -2.03 -8.11
C ASN A 286 -32.09 -3.03 -7.00
N LEU A 287 -32.63 -2.52 -5.89
CA LEU A 287 -33.04 -3.32 -4.74
C LEU A 287 -34.37 -4.02 -5.03
N VAL A 288 -34.40 -5.33 -4.94
CA VAL A 288 -35.57 -6.17 -5.14
C VAL A 288 -36.01 -6.76 -3.79
N GLY A 289 -37.29 -7.11 -3.67
CA GLY A 289 -37.82 -7.72 -2.45
C GLY A 289 -37.01 -8.96 -2.06
N ASN A 290 -36.72 -9.08 -0.76
CA ASN A 290 -35.87 -10.11 -0.14
C ASN A 290 -34.37 -10.04 -0.45
N ASP A 291 -33.89 -9.00 -1.15
CA ASP A 291 -32.45 -8.75 -1.24
C ASP A 291 -31.85 -8.65 0.16
N THR A 292 -30.69 -9.28 0.36
CA THR A 292 -29.94 -9.24 1.62
C THR A 292 -28.99 -8.05 1.56
N LEU A 293 -29.06 -7.22 2.60
CA LEU A 293 -28.31 -5.99 2.70
C LEU A 293 -27.50 -6.00 3.99
N VAL A 294 -26.34 -5.36 3.97
CA VAL A 294 -25.62 -4.96 5.18
C VAL A 294 -25.73 -3.45 5.27
N LEU A 295 -26.28 -3.00 6.39
CA LEU A 295 -26.27 -1.59 6.77
C LEU A 295 -25.18 -1.36 7.77
N SER A 296 -24.38 -0.33 7.51
CA SER A 296 -23.23 -0.01 8.32
C SER A 296 -23.12 1.48 8.57
N TYR A 297 -22.72 1.85 9.78
CA TYR A 297 -22.64 3.24 10.18
C TYR A 297 -21.64 3.41 11.33
N LEU A 298 -21.06 4.60 11.40
CA LEU A 298 -20.13 5.00 12.45
C LEU A 298 -20.88 5.83 13.50
N ILE A 299 -20.74 5.47 14.77
CA ILE A 299 -21.24 6.28 15.89
C ILE A 299 -20.20 6.30 17.00
N ASP A 300 -19.85 7.49 17.49
CA ASP A 300 -18.83 7.68 18.54
C ASP A 300 -17.51 6.95 18.24
N GLY A 301 -17.09 6.95 16.96
CA GLY A 301 -15.88 6.26 16.52
C GLY A 301 -15.96 4.73 16.50
N THR A 302 -17.13 4.15 16.76
CA THR A 302 -17.38 2.72 16.75
C THR A 302 -18.15 2.32 15.49
N MET A 303 -17.58 1.41 14.71
CA MET A 303 -18.22 0.90 13.51
C MET A 303 -19.30 -0.12 13.90
N ARG A 304 -20.55 0.14 13.50
CA ARG A 304 -21.70 -0.73 13.75
C ARG A 304 -22.26 -1.24 12.44
N SER A 305 -22.66 -2.51 12.41
CA SER A 305 -23.28 -3.10 11.23
C SER A 305 -24.29 -4.18 11.58
N PHE A 306 -25.26 -4.39 10.70
CA PHE A 306 -26.27 -5.45 10.82
C PHE A 306 -26.87 -5.82 9.47
N VAL A 307 -27.40 -7.03 9.39
CA VAL A 307 -28.03 -7.56 8.19
C VAL A 307 -29.48 -7.10 8.14
N CYS A 308 -29.93 -6.71 6.96
CA CYS A 308 -31.30 -6.35 6.66
C CYS A 308 -31.83 -7.12 5.44
N LYS A 309 -33.15 -7.19 5.31
CA LYS A 309 -33.84 -7.65 4.11
C LYS A 309 -34.74 -6.57 3.54
N VAL A 310 -34.75 -6.43 2.21
CA VAL A 310 -35.67 -5.52 1.51
C VAL A 310 -37.10 -6.05 1.61
N VAL A 311 -38.05 -5.19 1.99
CA VAL A 311 -39.47 -5.55 2.07
C VAL A 311 -40.09 -5.51 0.68
N ALA A 312 -40.59 -6.65 0.20
CA ALA A 312 -41.28 -6.74 -1.08
C ALA A 312 -42.55 -5.87 -1.12
N GLY A 313 -42.80 -5.21 -2.26
CA GLY A 313 -44.08 -4.52 -2.52
C GLY A 313 -44.26 -3.16 -1.84
N GLN A 314 -43.35 -2.70 -0.98
CA GLN A 314 -43.41 -1.40 -0.31
C GLN A 314 -42.37 -0.39 -0.84
N ARG A 315 -42.34 -0.16 -2.15
CA ARG A 315 -41.74 1.06 -2.70
C ARG A 315 -42.77 2.18 -2.61
N GLN A 316 -42.47 3.24 -1.86
CA GLN A 316 -43.34 4.42 -1.87
C GLN A 316 -43.37 5.06 -3.27
N ARG A 317 -44.37 5.92 -3.53
CA ARG A 317 -44.52 6.68 -4.79
C ARG A 317 -43.25 7.42 -5.24
N LEU A 318 -42.33 7.72 -4.31
CA LEU A 318 -41.05 8.39 -4.55
C LEU A 318 -39.86 7.44 -4.82
N GLY A 319 -40.08 6.11 -4.80
CA GLY A 319 -39.05 5.11 -5.09
C GLY A 319 -38.07 4.82 -3.95
N ASN A 320 -38.38 5.21 -2.71
CA ASN A 320 -37.61 4.86 -1.52
C ASN A 320 -37.82 3.39 -1.13
N ASP A 321 -36.81 2.81 -0.50
CA ASP A 321 -36.78 1.39 -0.13
C ASP A 321 -37.04 1.22 1.37
N LEU A 322 -37.84 0.21 1.72
CA LEU A 322 -38.07 -0.21 3.10
C LEU A 322 -37.32 -1.50 3.37
N VAL A 323 -36.56 -1.53 4.45
CA VAL A 323 -35.79 -2.71 4.87
C VAL A 323 -36.13 -3.11 6.30
N LYS A 324 -35.91 -4.37 6.65
CA LYS A 324 -36.11 -4.88 8.02
C LYS A 324 -34.83 -5.54 8.53
N PRO A 325 -34.46 -5.30 9.80
CA PRO A 325 -33.36 -6.04 10.42
C PRO A 325 -33.60 -7.55 10.33
N ALA A 326 -32.53 -8.27 10.09
CA ALA A 326 -32.46 -9.73 10.08
C ALA A 326 -31.36 -10.26 11.01
N SER A 327 -30.59 -9.37 11.65
CA SER A 327 -29.63 -9.68 12.71
C SER A 327 -29.58 -8.54 13.73
N ILE A 328 -28.99 -8.81 14.89
CA ILE A 328 -28.62 -7.77 15.87
C ILE A 328 -27.58 -6.81 15.29
N ILE A 329 -27.49 -5.63 15.89
CA ILE A 329 -26.40 -4.69 15.64
C ILE A 329 -25.13 -5.24 16.26
N THR A 330 -24.10 -5.36 15.42
CA THR A 330 -22.78 -5.84 15.81
C THR A 330 -21.77 -4.71 15.71
N GLN A 331 -20.82 -4.69 16.63
CA GLN A 331 -19.62 -3.87 16.55
C GLN A 331 -18.50 -4.71 15.94
N ASP A 332 -17.54 -4.09 15.25
CA ASP A 332 -16.35 -4.85 14.80
C ASP A 332 -15.58 -5.34 16.05
N PRO A 333 -15.33 -6.66 16.16
CA PRO A 333 -14.74 -7.24 17.36
C PRO A 333 -13.22 -7.07 17.44
N GLY A 334 -12.57 -6.42 16.45
CA GLY A 334 -11.13 -6.19 16.46
C GLY A 334 -10.69 -5.03 17.35
N PHE A 335 -9.40 -5.03 17.70
CA PHE A 335 -8.74 -3.91 18.33
C PHE A 335 -8.56 -2.77 17.33
N ARG A 336 -9.05 -1.56 17.64
CA ARG A 336 -8.92 -0.41 16.74
C ARG A 336 -7.50 0.14 16.77
N LEU A 337 -6.87 0.25 15.60
CA LEU A 337 -5.55 0.85 15.45
C LEU A 337 -5.60 2.13 14.62
N HIS A 338 -4.80 3.11 15.02
CA HIS A 338 -4.65 4.33 14.26
C HIS A 338 -3.68 4.11 13.09
N VAL A 339 -4.20 4.16 11.86
CA VAL A 339 -3.38 4.08 10.65
C VAL A 339 -2.60 5.37 10.47
N MET A 340 -1.28 5.28 10.61
CA MET A 340 -0.36 6.40 10.40
C MET A 340 -0.01 6.58 8.92
N ASN A 341 0.07 5.46 8.20
CA ASN A 341 0.42 5.43 6.79
C ASN A 341 -0.06 4.12 6.16
N PHE A 342 -0.20 4.10 4.84
CA PHE A 342 -0.56 2.91 4.08
C PHE A 342 0.16 2.89 2.74
N ARG A 343 0.51 1.70 2.27
CA ARG A 343 1.12 1.45 0.96
C ARG A 343 0.52 0.17 0.38
N GLY A 344 0.65 -0.02 -0.93
CA GLY A 344 -0.07 -1.09 -1.66
C GLY A 344 0.05 -2.51 -1.08
N ASN A 345 1.08 -2.80 -0.27
CA ASN A 345 1.29 -4.11 0.36
C ASN A 345 1.30 -4.05 1.90
N GLY A 346 0.84 -2.97 2.54
CA GLY A 346 0.86 -2.89 4.00
C GLY A 346 0.46 -1.55 4.62
N LEU A 347 0.39 -1.53 5.94
CA LEU A 347 0.02 -0.36 6.75
C LEU A 347 1.11 -0.08 7.77
N MET A 348 1.30 1.19 8.10
CA MET A 348 2.00 1.59 9.32
C MET A 348 0.95 2.06 10.32
N VAL A 349 0.98 1.46 11.51
CA VAL A 349 0.01 1.72 12.57
C VAL A 349 0.72 2.25 13.79
N ALA A 350 0.08 3.23 14.43
CA ALA A 350 0.42 3.62 15.78
C ALA A 350 -0.12 2.56 16.74
N SER A 351 0.68 2.22 17.74
CA SER A 351 0.36 1.21 18.73
C SER A 351 0.59 1.73 20.13
N ASP A 352 -0.13 1.14 21.07
CA ASP A 352 0.00 1.36 22.50
C ASP A 352 0.27 0.02 23.22
N LEU A 353 0.38 0.10 24.54
CA LEU A 353 0.62 -1.07 25.38
C LEU A 353 -0.54 -2.07 25.34
N GLU A 354 -1.78 -1.57 25.18
CA GLU A 354 -2.98 -2.39 25.15
C GLU A 354 -2.99 -3.31 23.93
N PHE A 355 -2.61 -2.79 22.77
CA PHE A 355 -2.40 -3.60 21.56
C PHE A 355 -1.36 -4.70 21.77
N ILE A 356 -0.23 -4.38 22.38
CA ILE A 356 0.84 -5.37 22.63
C ILE A 356 0.32 -6.46 23.57
N ARG A 357 -0.35 -6.09 24.67
CA ARG A 357 -0.95 -7.02 25.63
C ARG A 357 -1.97 -7.93 24.93
N TYR A 358 -2.83 -7.37 24.08
CA TYR A 358 -3.81 -8.13 23.32
C TYR A 358 -3.18 -9.17 22.37
N VAL A 359 -2.19 -8.75 21.57
CA VAL A 359 -1.57 -9.63 20.57
C VAL A 359 -0.69 -10.69 21.23
N THR A 360 0.10 -10.32 22.24
CA THR A 360 1.04 -11.24 22.90
C THR A 360 0.37 -12.09 23.98
N GLY A 361 -0.65 -11.58 24.66
CA GLY A 361 -1.23 -12.17 25.86
C GLY A 361 -0.43 -11.90 27.14
N GLU A 362 0.66 -11.13 27.06
CA GLU A 362 1.52 -10.82 28.20
C GLU A 362 0.93 -9.67 29.03
N ASN A 363 1.00 -9.78 30.35
CA ASN A 363 0.57 -8.74 31.27
C ASN A 363 1.73 -7.78 31.58
N LEU A 364 1.85 -6.73 30.76
CA LEU A 364 2.96 -5.77 30.84
C LEU A 364 2.57 -4.59 31.72
N GLU A 365 3.10 -4.45 32.93
CA GLU A 365 2.74 -3.33 33.82
C GLU A 365 3.23 -1.97 33.29
N GLU A 366 4.46 -1.91 32.78
CA GLU A 366 5.04 -0.71 32.18
C GLU A 366 5.94 -1.06 30.98
N PHE A 367 6.01 -0.13 30.03
CA PHE A 367 6.88 -0.23 28.86
C PHE A 367 7.69 1.05 28.73
N ASP A 368 8.95 1.01 29.17
CA ASP A 368 9.88 2.11 28.90
C ASP A 368 10.32 2.06 27.42
N PHE A 369 9.60 2.80 26.59
CA PHE A 369 9.91 2.92 25.16
C PHE A 369 11.24 3.66 24.86
N HIS A 370 11.93 4.22 25.87
CA HIS A 370 13.27 4.82 25.73
C HIS A 370 14.41 3.83 25.94
N ARG A 371 14.21 2.78 26.74
CA ARG A 371 15.20 1.73 26.98
C ARG A 371 14.49 0.39 27.04
N LEU A 372 14.39 -0.25 25.88
CA LEU A 372 13.86 -1.59 25.81
C LEU A 372 14.80 -2.55 26.55
N SER A 373 14.27 -3.25 27.54
CA SER A 373 14.94 -4.41 28.13
C SER A 373 15.03 -5.54 27.10
N SER A 374 15.95 -6.49 27.30
CA SER A 374 16.05 -7.68 26.45
C SER A 374 14.75 -8.48 26.39
N TYR A 375 13.95 -8.47 27.47
CA TYR A 375 12.61 -9.06 27.48
C TYR A 375 11.66 -8.33 26.52
N GLN A 376 11.64 -7.00 26.54
CA GLN A 376 10.82 -6.20 25.63
C GLN A 376 11.27 -6.34 24.17
N GLU A 377 12.57 -6.45 23.91
CA GLU A 377 13.08 -6.73 22.56
C GLU A 377 12.63 -8.10 22.05
N ASN A 378 12.67 -9.14 22.90
CA ASN A 378 12.15 -10.45 22.56
C ASN A 378 10.65 -10.41 22.31
N LEU A 379 9.88 -9.69 23.14
CA LEU A 379 8.46 -9.52 22.94
C LEU A 379 8.11 -8.86 21.59
N LEU A 380 8.85 -7.81 21.21
CA LEU A 380 8.69 -7.18 19.90
C LEU A 380 9.10 -8.10 18.74
N ARG A 381 9.98 -9.07 19.00
CA ARG A 381 10.32 -10.12 18.03
C ARG A 381 9.17 -11.12 17.89
N ASP A 382 8.56 -11.51 19.00
CA ASP A 382 7.45 -12.45 19.04
C ASP A 382 6.20 -11.87 18.39
N LEU A 383 5.97 -10.56 18.49
CA LEU A 383 4.92 -9.85 17.74
C LEU A 383 5.01 -10.09 16.22
N ARG A 384 6.22 -10.24 15.66
CA ARG A 384 6.40 -10.50 14.22
C ARG A 384 5.97 -11.90 13.80
N SER A 385 5.87 -12.81 14.78
CA SER A 385 5.42 -14.17 14.53
C SER A 385 3.90 -14.30 14.46
N VAL A 386 3.17 -13.30 14.96
CA VAL A 386 1.71 -13.34 14.99
C VAL A 386 1.14 -12.87 13.65
N VAL A 387 0.27 -13.70 13.08
CA VAL A 387 -0.54 -13.30 11.93
C VAL A 387 -1.79 -12.60 12.43
N LEU A 388 -2.03 -11.42 11.87
CA LEU A 388 -3.12 -10.53 12.21
C LEU A 388 -4.17 -10.55 11.11
N TYR A 389 -5.42 -10.62 11.51
CA TYR A 389 -6.56 -10.35 10.66
C TYR A 389 -6.84 -8.84 10.68
N CYS A 390 -6.79 -8.21 9.52
CA CYS A 390 -6.97 -6.77 9.34
C CYS A 390 -8.31 -6.49 8.64
N ALA A 391 -9.23 -5.85 9.33
CA ALA A 391 -10.48 -5.31 8.82
C ALA A 391 -10.32 -3.81 8.58
N ILE A 392 -10.28 -3.41 7.31
CA ILE A 392 -10.02 -2.03 6.89
C ILE A 392 -11.31 -1.42 6.34
N TYR A 393 -11.68 -0.27 6.87
CA TYR A 393 -12.85 0.52 6.46
C TYR A 393 -12.38 1.86 5.90
N PRO A 394 -12.23 1.97 4.57
CA PRO A 394 -11.77 3.19 3.95
C PRO A 394 -12.91 4.23 3.88
N GLU A 395 -12.61 5.46 4.27
CA GLU A 395 -13.55 6.58 4.28
C GLU A 395 -12.91 7.84 3.70
N VAL A 396 -13.70 8.62 2.97
CA VAL A 396 -13.33 9.98 2.56
C VAL A 396 -14.11 10.97 3.42
N LYS A 397 -13.40 11.76 4.23
CA LYS A 397 -14.03 12.72 5.14
C LYS A 397 -14.62 13.90 4.37
N ARG A 398 -15.94 14.02 4.41
CA ARG A 398 -16.67 15.04 3.64
C ARG A 398 -16.49 16.45 4.16
N ASP A 399 -16.53 16.59 5.48
CA ASP A 399 -16.45 17.89 6.14
C ASP A 399 -15.11 18.61 5.89
N THR A 400 -14.06 17.86 5.55
CA THR A 400 -12.72 18.42 5.41
C THR A 400 -12.60 19.30 4.16
N TYR A 401 -13.31 19.00 3.07
CA TYR A 401 -13.29 19.85 1.87
C TYR A 401 -14.37 20.92 1.86
N GLU A 402 -15.50 20.75 2.57
CA GLU A 402 -16.48 21.85 2.70
C GLU A 402 -15.91 23.07 3.42
N ILE A 403 -14.99 22.86 4.36
CA ILE A 403 -14.26 23.94 5.05
C ILE A 403 -13.29 24.65 4.10
N HIS A 404 -12.71 23.92 3.15
CA HIS A 404 -11.62 24.40 2.33
C HIS A 404 -12.05 24.88 0.94
N PHE A 405 -13.21 24.45 0.43
CA PHE A 405 -13.70 24.74 -0.92
C PHE A 405 -15.01 25.52 -0.93
N ARG A 406 -15.24 26.33 -1.97
CA ARG A 406 -16.53 27.03 -2.11
C ARG A 406 -17.66 25.99 -2.25
N LYS A 407 -18.89 26.31 -1.80
CA LYS A 407 -20.03 25.37 -1.88
C LYS A 407 -20.24 24.76 -3.27
N SER A 408 -20.06 25.53 -4.34
CA SER A 408 -20.16 25.05 -5.72
C SER A 408 -19.03 24.08 -6.12
N GLU A 409 -17.84 24.23 -5.53
CA GLU A 409 -16.69 23.34 -5.74
C GLU A 409 -16.80 22.08 -4.88
N ALA A 410 -17.24 22.19 -3.63
CA ALA A 410 -17.53 21.05 -2.76
C ALA A 410 -18.56 20.10 -3.42
N GLN A 411 -19.62 20.66 -4.01
CA GLN A 411 -20.58 19.90 -4.80
C GLN A 411 -19.99 19.24 -6.05
N MET A 412 -18.93 19.80 -6.64
CA MET A 412 -18.19 19.15 -7.74
C MET A 412 -17.27 18.06 -7.20
N ILE A 413 -16.55 18.30 -6.11
CA ILE A 413 -15.67 17.32 -5.44
C ILE A 413 -16.47 16.07 -5.04
N ASP A 414 -17.69 16.24 -4.53
CA ASP A 414 -18.60 15.14 -4.18
C ASP A 414 -18.86 14.18 -5.36
N ARG A 415 -18.83 14.69 -6.60
CA ARG A 415 -19.00 13.86 -7.81
C ARG A 415 -17.76 13.05 -8.18
N PHE A 416 -16.60 13.45 -7.66
CA PHE A 416 -15.31 12.79 -7.92
C PHE A 416 -14.87 11.86 -6.77
N ILE A 417 -15.63 11.80 -5.67
CA ILE A 417 -15.34 10.86 -4.58
C ILE A 417 -15.36 9.44 -5.14
N PRO A 418 -14.26 8.69 -4.99
CA PRO A 418 -14.16 7.36 -5.54
C PRO A 418 -15.11 6.40 -4.82
N GLU A 419 -15.60 5.41 -5.57
CA GLU A 419 -16.32 4.29 -4.99
C GLU A 419 -15.34 3.33 -4.32
N LEU A 420 -15.31 3.34 -2.98
CA LEU A 420 -14.46 2.49 -2.17
C LEU A 420 -15.21 1.22 -1.74
N PRO A 421 -14.53 0.07 -1.56
CA PRO A 421 -15.12 -1.07 -0.88
C PRO A 421 -15.52 -0.66 0.55
N TYR A 422 -16.62 -1.22 1.06
CA TYR A 422 -17.05 -0.93 2.44
C TYR A 422 -16.05 -1.48 3.47
N LYS A 423 -15.63 -2.74 3.29
CA LYS A 423 -14.68 -3.43 4.14
C LYS A 423 -13.67 -4.16 3.25
N VAL A 424 -12.40 -4.06 3.56
CA VAL A 424 -11.32 -4.87 2.98
C VAL A 424 -10.76 -5.74 4.10
N GLN A 425 -10.66 -7.05 3.86
CA GLN A 425 -10.25 -8.03 4.85
C GLN A 425 -8.98 -8.72 4.37
N MET A 426 -7.95 -8.73 5.22
CA MET A 426 -6.63 -9.21 4.84
C MET A 426 -5.94 -9.90 6.02
N LEU A 427 -5.02 -10.83 5.74
CA LEU A 427 -4.01 -11.21 6.74
C LEU A 427 -2.75 -10.41 6.52
N GLY A 428 -2.18 -9.93 7.62
CA GLY A 428 -0.88 -9.31 7.62
C GLY A 428 -0.03 -9.70 8.82
N ARG A 429 1.26 -9.43 8.72
CA ARG A 429 2.23 -9.65 9.79
C ARG A 429 3.02 -8.38 10.06
N ILE A 430 3.41 -8.21 11.32
CA ILE A 430 4.31 -7.14 11.71
C ILE A 430 5.71 -7.50 11.17
N VAL A 431 6.21 -6.71 10.22
CA VAL A 431 7.55 -6.93 9.63
C VAL A 431 8.59 -6.00 10.22
N ARG A 432 8.15 -4.84 10.71
CA ARG A 432 9.03 -3.84 11.29
C ARG A 432 8.33 -3.13 12.43
N THR A 433 9.11 -2.77 13.44
CA THR A 433 8.68 -1.92 14.54
C THR A 433 9.67 -0.78 14.64
N GLU A 434 9.16 0.44 14.74
CA GLU A 434 9.94 1.68 14.75
C GLU A 434 9.39 2.61 15.81
N ARG A 435 10.21 3.57 16.22
CA ARG A 435 9.78 4.65 17.10
C ARG A 435 9.69 5.95 16.32
N ILE A 436 8.51 6.55 16.31
CA ILE A 436 8.24 7.82 15.63
C ILE A 436 7.66 8.77 16.67
N THR A 437 8.28 9.94 16.86
CA THR A 437 7.80 11.00 17.77
C THR A 437 7.47 10.50 19.19
N GLY A 438 8.25 9.56 19.71
CA GLY A 438 8.03 8.99 21.06
C GLY A 438 7.05 7.81 21.12
N GLN A 439 6.27 7.57 20.06
CA GLN A 439 5.28 6.50 19.96
C GLN A 439 5.85 5.26 19.24
N LEU A 440 5.38 4.07 19.62
CA LEU A 440 5.71 2.83 18.93
C LEU A 440 4.82 2.66 17.69
N CYS A 441 5.44 2.38 16.55
CA CYS A 441 4.75 2.16 15.29
C CYS A 441 5.12 0.79 14.71
N HIS A 442 4.12 0.06 14.23
CA HIS A 442 4.30 -1.23 13.58
C HIS A 442 4.00 -1.13 12.09
N SER A 443 4.88 -1.68 11.27
CA SER A 443 4.60 -1.90 9.85
C SER A 443 4.02 -3.30 9.67
N ILE A 444 2.76 -3.35 9.28
CA ILE A 444 2.02 -4.57 8.93
C ILE A 444 2.16 -4.77 7.42
N GLN A 445 2.79 -5.86 7.00
CA GLN A 445 2.81 -6.29 5.60
C GLN A 445 1.68 -7.27 5.38
N PHE A 446 0.93 -7.09 4.30
CA PHE A 446 -0.11 -8.02 3.90
C PHE A 446 0.47 -9.25 3.21
N ASP A 447 -0.05 -10.41 3.61
CA ASP A 447 0.36 -11.70 3.06
C ASP A 447 -0.80 -12.42 2.37
N TYR A 448 -2.05 -12.26 2.83
CA TYR A 448 -3.23 -12.91 2.23
C TYR A 448 -4.39 -11.94 2.04
N ASP A 449 -5.15 -12.20 0.98
CA ASP A 449 -6.46 -11.64 0.68
C ASP A 449 -7.54 -12.65 1.01
N THR A 450 -8.65 -12.20 1.58
CA THR A 450 -9.88 -12.99 1.60
C THR A 450 -10.53 -12.97 0.22
N GLU A 451 -10.94 -14.13 -0.31
CA GLU A 451 -12.09 -14.11 -1.20
C GLU A 451 -13.31 -13.65 -0.39
N MET A 452 -14.11 -12.72 -0.92
CA MET A 452 -15.11 -11.91 -0.20
C MET A 452 -16.33 -12.68 0.37
N PHE A 453 -16.15 -13.81 1.08
CA PHE A 453 -17.19 -14.68 1.66
C PHE A 453 -16.67 -15.28 2.99
N GLN A 454 -17.46 -15.64 4.01
CA GLN A 454 -18.69 -15.09 4.56
C GLN A 454 -18.43 -14.97 6.09
N LEU A 455 -19.19 -14.11 6.78
CA LEU A 455 -18.82 -13.46 8.05
C LEU A 455 -19.29 -14.22 9.32
N ALA A 456 -19.60 -15.53 9.22
CA ALA A 456 -20.13 -16.48 10.23
C ALA A 456 -21.64 -16.79 10.07
N LYS A 457 -22.19 -17.90 10.57
CA LYS A 457 -21.64 -18.96 11.44
C LYS A 457 -21.45 -20.24 10.61
N ASP A 458 -20.19 -20.71 10.59
CA ASP A 458 -19.61 -21.86 9.88
C ASP A 458 -18.91 -21.59 8.52
N ASP A 459 -18.49 -20.35 8.25
CA ASP A 459 -17.79 -20.04 7.00
C ASP A 459 -16.31 -20.41 7.00
N ILE A 460 -15.92 -21.15 5.96
CA ILE A 460 -14.53 -21.35 5.56
C ILE A 460 -14.18 -20.21 4.60
N VAL A 461 -13.50 -19.18 5.11
CA VAL A 461 -12.90 -18.12 4.29
C VAL A 461 -11.70 -18.72 3.58
N MET A 462 -11.74 -18.78 2.25
CA MET A 462 -10.57 -19.19 1.47
C MET A 462 -9.61 -18.01 1.31
N TRP A 463 -8.42 -18.17 1.86
CA TRP A 463 -7.35 -17.19 1.80
C TRP A 463 -6.49 -17.41 0.57
N ARG A 464 -6.22 -16.34 -0.17
CA ARG A 464 -5.31 -16.33 -1.32
C ARG A 464 -4.06 -15.51 -1.01
N THR A 465 -2.89 -16.05 -1.32
CA THR A 465 -1.63 -15.35 -1.13
C THR A 465 -1.58 -14.06 -1.96
N VAL A 466 -1.17 -12.96 -1.34
CA VAL A 466 -0.86 -11.70 -2.01
C VAL A 466 0.57 -11.80 -2.56
N PRO A 467 0.77 -11.81 -3.90
CA PRO A 467 2.10 -12.01 -4.46
C PRO A 467 3.05 -10.87 -4.08
N LYS A 468 4.28 -11.19 -3.65
CA LYS A 468 5.27 -10.15 -3.30
C LYS A 468 5.46 -9.15 -4.44
N GLY A 469 5.34 -7.85 -4.11
CA GLY A 469 5.50 -6.75 -5.07
C GLY A 469 4.28 -6.49 -5.96
N ARG A 470 3.24 -7.34 -5.92
CA ARG A 470 1.93 -7.04 -6.48
C ARG A 470 0.96 -6.79 -5.32
N GLY A 471 0.30 -5.64 -5.35
CA GLY A 471 -0.77 -5.34 -4.41
C GLY A 471 -1.86 -6.39 -4.48
N ASN A 472 -2.54 -6.57 -3.35
CA ASN A 472 -3.87 -7.16 -3.36
C ASN A 472 -4.73 -6.45 -4.41
N LYS A 473 -5.53 -7.19 -5.17
CA LYS A 473 -6.29 -6.61 -6.29
C LYS A 473 -7.31 -5.57 -5.78
N HIS A 474 -8.06 -5.89 -4.73
CA HIS A 474 -9.11 -5.05 -4.17
C HIS A 474 -8.56 -3.83 -3.43
N PHE A 475 -7.55 -4.03 -2.57
CA PHE A 475 -6.79 -2.96 -1.93
C PHE A 475 -6.06 -2.11 -2.97
N GLY A 476 -5.48 -2.71 -4.02
CA GLY A 476 -4.82 -2.02 -5.12
C GLY A 476 -5.79 -1.18 -5.95
N GLU A 477 -6.99 -1.68 -6.25
CA GLU A 477 -8.06 -0.92 -6.88
C GLU A 477 -8.53 0.24 -6.00
N MET A 478 -8.73 -0.01 -4.70
CA MET A 478 -9.06 1.02 -3.72
C MET A 478 -7.98 2.11 -3.69
N MET A 479 -6.72 1.72 -3.58
CA MET A 479 -5.55 2.60 -3.59
C MET A 479 -5.47 3.43 -4.87
N PHE A 480 -5.66 2.80 -6.03
CA PHE A 480 -5.65 3.48 -7.32
C PHE A 480 -6.74 4.56 -7.38
N LYS A 481 -7.95 4.23 -6.94
CA LYS A 481 -9.07 5.18 -6.89
C LYS A 481 -8.80 6.34 -5.92
N LEU A 482 -8.25 6.04 -4.74
CA LEU A 482 -7.87 7.05 -3.74
C LEU A 482 -6.76 7.98 -4.25
N SER A 483 -5.71 7.44 -4.87
CA SER A 483 -4.61 8.23 -5.44
C SER A 483 -5.09 9.14 -6.58
N GLY A 484 -6.02 8.69 -7.41
CA GLY A 484 -6.63 9.54 -8.44
C GLY A 484 -7.40 10.71 -7.84
N PHE A 485 -8.16 10.47 -6.78
CA PHE A 485 -8.90 11.50 -6.05
C PHE A 485 -7.96 12.49 -5.35
N GLU A 486 -6.90 12.00 -4.70
CA GLU A 486 -5.88 12.85 -4.07
C GLU A 486 -5.21 13.78 -5.10
N ALA A 487 -4.82 13.24 -6.26
CA ALA A 487 -4.22 14.03 -7.33
C ALA A 487 -5.15 15.14 -7.83
N TYR A 488 -6.46 14.84 -7.94
CA TYR A 488 -7.48 15.83 -8.29
C TYR A 488 -7.58 16.94 -7.24
N LEU A 489 -7.66 16.57 -5.96
CA LEU A 489 -7.73 17.53 -4.84
C LEU A 489 -6.50 18.43 -4.78
N ARG A 490 -5.29 17.85 -4.94
CA ARG A 490 -4.04 18.61 -4.97
C ARG A 490 -4.03 19.61 -6.13
N LYS A 491 -4.41 19.18 -7.34
CA LYS A 491 -4.51 20.08 -8.49
C LYS A 491 -5.45 21.25 -8.22
N LYS A 492 -6.62 20.98 -7.62
CA LYS A 492 -7.60 22.01 -7.25
C LYS A 492 -7.07 22.98 -6.18
N GLN A 493 -6.23 22.51 -5.29
CA GLN A 493 -5.58 23.37 -4.29
C GLN A 493 -4.46 24.21 -4.90
N GLU A 494 -3.66 23.65 -5.81
CA GLU A 494 -2.61 24.37 -6.56
C GLU A 494 -3.20 25.47 -7.44
N GLU A 495 -4.31 25.20 -8.14
CA GLU A 495 -5.07 26.19 -8.92
C GLU A 495 -5.48 27.40 -8.07
N ARG A 496 -5.72 27.22 -6.76
CA ARG A 496 -6.11 28.30 -5.84
C ARG A 496 -4.95 29.04 -5.18
N LEU A 497 -3.76 28.44 -5.13
CA LEU A 497 -2.56 29.07 -4.59
C LEU A 497 -1.78 29.85 -5.67
N GLY A 498 -2.09 29.59 -6.93
CA GLY A 498 -1.53 30.30 -8.09
C GLY A 498 -2.35 31.52 -8.55
N ASP A 499 -3.56 31.71 -8.01
CA ASP A 499 -4.40 32.92 -8.08
C ASP A 499 -4.16 33.79 -6.83
#